data_AF-L0AIR5-F1
#
_entry.id   AF-L0AIR5-F1
#
_cell.length_a   1.000
_cell.length_b   1.000
_cell.length_c   1.000
_cell.angle_alpha   90.00
_cell.angle_beta   90.00
_cell.angle_gamma   90.00
#
_symmetry.space_group_name_H-M   'P 1'
#
loop_
_entity.id
_entity.type
_entity.pdbx_description
1 polymer ?
#
loop_
_entity_poly.entity_id
_entity_poly.type
_entity_poly.pdbx_seq_one_letter_code
_entity_poly.pdbx_strand_id
1 'polypeptide(L)'
;MYTETIDRAKKIDESKEIITEVEDEIGVQLTESRRALQVAGSSITVDSLYVEQMVQAMAEAAGYAIESGHDDLAADAIQNVTDLEEILADDE
;
A
#
# COMPACT_ATOMS: atom_id res chain seq x y z
N MET A 1 15.93 -1.37 -22.39
CA MET A 1 14.86 -1.48 -21.38
C MET A 1 14.68 -0.10 -20.81
N TYR A 2 13.52 0.51 -21.02
CA TYR A 2 13.12 1.67 -20.21
C TYR A 2 12.66 1.06 -18.90
N THR A 3 13.45 1.17 -17.83
CA THR A 3 12.91 1.01 -16.48
C THR A 3 12.00 2.21 -16.29
N GLU A 4 10.69 1.99 -16.35
CA GLU A 4 9.75 2.97 -15.82
C GLU A 4 10.15 3.19 -14.37
N THR A 5 10.72 4.35 -14.08
CA THR A 5 11.09 4.67 -12.71
C THR A 5 9.78 4.81 -11.95
N ILE A 6 9.49 3.85 -11.07
CA ILE A 6 8.29 3.91 -10.24
C ILE A 6 8.46 5.14 -9.35
N ASP A 7 7.63 6.16 -9.55
CA ASP A 7 7.65 7.34 -8.72
C ASP A 7 7.10 6.96 -7.35
N ARG A 8 8.01 6.75 -6.38
CA ARG A 8 7.70 6.29 -5.02
C ARG A 8 6.59 7.13 -4.38
N ALA A 9 6.64 8.46 -4.52
CA ALA A 9 5.65 9.34 -3.91
C ALA A 9 4.26 9.15 -4.54
N LYS A 10 4.19 9.07 -5.88
CA LYS A 10 2.95 8.76 -6.59
C LYS A 10 2.38 7.41 -6.17
N LYS A 11 3.24 6.39 -6.03
CA LYS A 11 2.79 5.04 -5.70
C LYS A 11 2.26 4.92 -4.27
N ILE A 12 2.89 5.62 -3.34
CA ILE A 12 2.42 5.79 -1.97
C ILE A 12 1.03 6.44 -1.94
N ASP A 13 0.78 7.44 -2.78
CA ASP A 13 -0.53 8.11 -2.83
C ASP A 13 -1.61 7.23 -3.47
N GLU A 14 -1.29 6.49 -4.54
CA GLU A 14 -2.18 5.48 -5.14
C GLU A 14 -2.56 4.40 -4.11
N SER A 15 -1.60 3.93 -3.31
CA SER A 15 -1.85 2.95 -2.27
C SER A 15 -2.81 3.46 -1.18
N LYS A 16 -2.70 4.75 -0.80
CA LYS A 16 -3.64 5.35 0.17
C LYS A 16 -5.05 5.48 -0.40
N GLU A 17 -5.18 5.76 -1.70
CA GLU A 17 -6.47 5.84 -2.38
C GLU A 17 -7.16 4.48 -2.36
N ILE A 18 -6.46 3.41 -2.76
CA ILE A 18 -6.98 2.03 -2.74
C ILE A 18 -7.38 1.60 -1.33
N ILE A 19 -6.56 1.89 -0.31
CA ILE A 19 -6.93 1.63 1.10
C ILE A 19 -8.24 2.32 1.44
N THR A 20 -8.43 3.57 1.02
CA THR A 20 -9.66 4.32 1.31
C THR A 20 -10.86 3.72 0.58
N GLU A 21 -10.71 3.34 -0.69
CA GLU A 21 -11.77 2.70 -1.47
C GLU A 21 -12.18 1.34 -0.89
N VAL A 22 -11.20 0.53 -0.46
CA VAL A 22 -11.45 -0.74 0.24
C VAL A 22 -12.18 -0.50 1.56
N GLU A 23 -11.79 0.51 2.34
CA GLU A 23 -12.49 0.86 3.58
C GLU A 23 -13.94 1.31 3.34
N ASP A 24 -14.18 2.10 2.28
CA ASP A 24 -15.50 2.62 1.93
C ASP A 24 -16.44 1.54 1.36
N GLU A 25 -15.94 0.68 0.46
CA GLU A 25 -16.74 -0.37 -0.19
C GLU A 25 -17.04 -1.54 0.76
N ILE A 26 -16.11 -1.90 1.64
CA ILE A 26 -16.24 -3.04 2.56
C ILE A 26 -16.80 -2.59 3.92
N GLY A 27 -16.74 -1.30 4.24
CA GLY A 27 -17.18 -0.75 5.53
C GLY A 27 -16.29 -1.15 6.70
N VAL A 28 -15.04 -1.52 6.44
CA VAL A 28 -14.03 -1.88 7.44
C VAL A 28 -13.06 -0.72 7.57
N GLN A 29 -12.71 -0.32 8.79
CA GLN A 29 -11.65 0.68 8.99
C GLN A 29 -10.32 0.00 9.29
N LEU A 30 -9.34 0.16 8.40
CA LEU A 30 -7.95 -0.26 8.53
C LEU A 30 -7.18 0.70 9.46
N THR A 31 -7.78 0.97 10.61
CA THR A 31 -7.34 2.00 11.56
C THR A 31 -5.95 1.72 12.10
N GLU A 32 -5.61 0.45 12.30
CA GLU A 32 -4.29 0.02 12.78
C GLU A 32 -3.22 0.23 11.71
N SER A 33 -3.48 -0.20 10.47
CA SER A 33 -2.57 -0.03 9.33
C SER A 33 -2.36 1.46 9.01
N ARG A 34 -3.42 2.29 9.05
CA ARG A 34 -3.31 3.75 8.91
C ARG A 34 -2.50 4.40 10.04
N ARG A 35 -2.63 3.90 11.27
CA ARG A 35 -1.87 4.41 12.42
C ARG A 35 -0.40 4.01 12.32
N ALA A 36 -0.11 2.80 11.87
CA ALA A 36 1.25 2.34 11.64
C ALA A 36 1.94 3.17 10.54
N LEU A 37 1.23 3.45 9.44
CA LEU A 37 1.67 4.38 8.39
C LEU A 37 1.94 5.79 8.92
N GLN A 38 1.07 6.34 9.75
CA GLN A 38 1.25 7.67 10.33
C GLN A 38 2.50 7.72 11.24
N VAL A 39 2.74 6.67 12.01
CA VAL A 39 3.93 6.56 12.89
C VAL A 39 5.21 6.42 12.07
N ALA A 40 5.20 5.60 11.02
CA ALA A 40 6.33 5.43 10.12
C ALA A 40 6.65 6.74 9.38
N GLY A 41 5.64 7.44 8.86
CA GLY A 41 5.83 8.71 8.14
C GLY A 41 6.25 9.87 9.04
N SER A 42 5.94 9.80 10.35
CA SER A 42 6.42 10.77 11.34
C SER A 42 7.87 10.50 11.76
N SER A 43 8.35 9.26 11.60
CA SER A 43 9.76 8.91 11.83
C SER A 43 10.56 9.19 10.55
N ILE A 44 10.96 10.45 10.38
CA ILE A 44 11.74 11.03 9.25
C ILE A 44 13.04 10.26 8.90
N THR A 45 13.41 9.24 9.67
CA THR A 45 14.71 8.57 9.59
C THR A 45 14.78 7.34 8.69
N VAL A 46 13.65 6.74 8.26
CA VAL A 46 13.68 5.50 7.47
C VAL A 46 12.53 5.44 6.45
N ASP A 47 12.75 5.95 5.24
CA ASP A 47 11.78 5.88 4.14
C ASP A 47 11.38 4.44 3.79
N SER A 48 12.30 3.47 3.92
CA SER A 48 11.99 2.05 3.71
C SER A 48 10.98 1.51 4.72
N LEU A 49 11.04 1.92 5.98
CA LEU A 49 10.06 1.51 7.00
C LEU A 49 8.64 1.98 6.64
N TYR A 50 8.52 3.18 6.06
CA TYR A 50 7.22 3.67 5.60
C TYR A 50 6.67 2.83 4.46
N VAL A 51 7.52 2.48 3.48
CA VAL A 51 7.13 1.64 2.34
C VAL A 51 6.78 0.22 2.81
N GLU A 52 7.54 -0.37 3.74
CA GLU A 52 7.23 -1.67 4.35
C GLU A 52 5.86 -1.67 5.05
N GLN A 53 5.54 -0.61 5.81
CA GLN A 53 4.22 -0.49 6.43
C GLN A 53 3.10 -0.29 5.41
N MET A 54 3.38 0.35 4.27
CA MET A 54 2.43 0.48 3.17
C MET A 54 2.17 -0.87 2.49
N VAL A 55 3.22 -1.67 2.25
CA VAL A 55 3.10 -3.04 1.74
C VAL A 55 2.20 -3.87 2.64
N GLN A 56 2.39 -3.81 3.96
CA GLN A 56 1.54 -4.54 4.91
C GLN A 56 0.08 -4.08 4.84
N ALA A 57 -0.17 -2.77 4.87
CA ALA A 57 -1.53 -2.22 4.78
C ALA A 57 -2.23 -2.61 3.47
N MET A 58 -1.51 -2.60 2.35
CA MET A 58 -2.02 -2.98 1.04
C MET A 58 -2.30 -4.48 0.94
N ALA A 59 -1.46 -5.33 1.55
CA ALA A 59 -1.71 -6.77 1.63
C ALA A 59 -2.95 -7.10 2.46
N GLU A 60 -3.17 -6.38 3.57
CA GLU A 60 -4.41 -6.49 4.35
C GLU A 60 -5.63 -6.04 3.54
N ALA A 61 -5.54 -4.89 2.87
CA ALA A 61 -6.60 -4.38 2.00
C ALA A 61 -6.95 -5.36 0.88
N ALA A 62 -5.95 -5.97 0.24
CA ALA A 62 -6.15 -7.03 -0.74
C ALA A 62 -6.88 -8.24 -0.15
N GLY A 63 -6.51 -8.67 1.05
CA GLY A 63 -7.18 -9.76 1.77
C GLY A 63 -8.67 -9.48 1.96
N TYR A 64 -9.01 -8.29 2.47
CA TYR A 64 -10.41 -7.88 2.66
C TYR A 64 -11.16 -7.77 1.33
N ALA A 65 -10.54 -7.21 0.29
CA ALA A 65 -11.14 -7.12 -1.04
C ALA A 65 -11.45 -8.52 -1.62
N ILE A 66 -10.54 -9.49 -1.47
CA ILE A 66 -10.77 -10.90 -1.87
C ILE A 66 -11.93 -11.50 -1.06
N GLU A 67 -11.93 -11.34 0.26
CA GLU A 67 -12.96 -11.93 1.13
C GLU A 67 -14.37 -11.37 0.86
N SER A 68 -14.45 -10.13 0.40
CA SER A 68 -15.70 -9.45 0.06
C SER A 68 -16.13 -9.62 -1.41
N GLY A 69 -15.31 -10.26 -2.24
CA GLY A 69 -15.60 -10.51 -3.66
C GLY A 69 -15.35 -9.32 -4.59
N HIS A 70 -14.54 -8.35 -4.16
CA HIS A 70 -14.10 -7.22 -4.98
C HIS A 70 -12.77 -7.54 -5.67
N ASP A 71 -12.83 -8.44 -6.66
CA ASP A 71 -11.65 -8.97 -7.36
C ASP A 71 -10.79 -7.87 -8.04
N ASP A 72 -11.43 -6.79 -8.54
CA ASP A 72 -10.72 -5.67 -9.17
C ASP A 72 -9.90 -4.88 -8.14
N LEU A 73 -10.49 -4.54 -6.98
CA LEU A 73 -9.78 -3.86 -5.88
C LEU A 73 -8.68 -4.74 -5.29
N ALA A 74 -8.90 -6.06 -5.23
CA ALA A 74 -7.89 -7.01 -4.81
C ALA A 74 -6.70 -7.03 -5.78
N ALA A 75 -6.95 -7.05 -7.09
CA ALA A 75 -5.90 -7.02 -8.11
C ALA A 75 -5.09 -5.71 -8.04
N ASP A 76 -5.74 -4.57 -7.91
CA ASP A 76 -5.09 -3.27 -7.79
C ASP A 76 -4.24 -3.16 -6.52
N ALA A 77 -4.74 -3.70 -5.40
CA ALA A 77 -4.01 -3.75 -4.15
C ALA A 77 -2.77 -4.66 -4.23
N ILE A 78 -2.87 -5.84 -4.85
CA ILE A 78 -1.76 -6.77 -5.05
C ILE A 78 -0.70 -6.20 -5.99
N GLN A 79 -1.11 -5.52 -7.06
CA GLN A 79 -0.18 -4.87 -7.97
C GLN A 79 0.61 -3.78 -7.24
N ASN A 80 -0.05 -2.99 -6.39
CA ASN A 80 0.62 -1.99 -5.57
C ASN A 80 1.60 -2.59 -4.56
N VAL A 81 1.27 -3.73 -3.93
CA VAL A 81 2.23 -4.47 -3.09
C VAL A 81 3.50 -4.80 -3.88
N THR A 82 3.34 -5.37 -5.07
CA THR A 82 4.47 -5.78 -5.92
C THR A 82 5.36 -4.59 -6.29
N ASP A 83 4.74 -3.48 -6.69
CA ASP A 83 5.45 -2.26 -7.09
C ASP A 83 6.20 -1.61 -5.89
N LEU A 84 5.62 -1.65 -4.69
CA LEU A 84 6.24 -1.14 -3.46
C LEU A 84 7.39 -2.04 -2.98
N GLU A 85 7.29 -3.36 -3.15
CA GLU A 85 8.38 -4.29 -2.88
C GLU A 85 9.55 -4.09 -3.86
N GLU A 86 9.29 -3.78 -5.13
CA GLU A 86 10.33 -3.42 -6.10
C GLU A 86 11.06 -2.13 -5.68
N ILE A 87 10.31 -1.11 -5.22
CA ILE A 87 10.86 0.13 -4.65
C ILE A 87 11.73 -0.13 -3.40
N LEU A 88 11.44 -1.15 -2.60
CA LEU A 88 12.27 -1.53 -1.44
C LEU A 88 13.54 -2.24 -1.88
N ALA A 89 13.44 -3.15 -2.85
CA ALA A 89 14.56 -3.92 -3.35
C ALA A 89 15.60 -3.05 -4.10
N ASP A 90 15.16 -1.97 -4.75
CA ASP A 90 16.05 -1.01 -5.42
C ASP A 90 16.77 -0.04 -4.45
N ASP A 91 16.28 0.10 -3.20
CA ASP A 91 16.84 0.98 -2.18
C ASP A 91 17.90 0.30 -1.27
N GLU A 92 18.08 -1.02 -1.37
CA GLU A 92 19.12 -1.84 -0.70
C GLU A 92 20.45 -1.93 -1.48
#